data_AF-A0A440KZY9-F1
#
_entry.id   AF-A0A440KZY9-F1
#
_cell.length_a   1.000
_cell.length_b   1.000
_cell.length_c   1.000
_cell.angle_alpha   90.00
_cell.angle_beta   90.00
_cell.angle_gamma   90.00
#
_symmetry.space_group_name_H-M   'P 1'
#
loop_
_entity.id
_entity.type
_entity.pdbx_description
1 polymer ?
#
loop_
_entity_poly.entity_id
_entity_poly.type
_entity_poly.pdbx_seq_one_letter_code
_entity_poly.pdbx_strand_id
1 'polypeptide(L)'
;MWTRQHKQRNTGRLIIPSLCVAFLAYFGFHAYHGEFGIYSKYRLEAEAVDLQSELDAVKARRVDLQRRVQLMHQGTLEKDMLDEQARRALNMSHADEITIMLPATAR
;
A
#
# COMPACT_ATOMS: atom_id res chain seq x y z
N MET A 1 -12.42 86.60 -1.72
CA MET A 1 -13.00 85.23 -1.65
C MET A 1 -11.91 84.25 -2.05
N TRP A 2 -11.47 83.38 -1.15
CA TRP A 2 -10.36 82.44 -1.39
C TRP A 2 -10.93 81.04 -1.66
N THR A 3 -10.81 80.54 -2.88
CA THR A 3 -11.22 79.17 -3.23
C THR A 3 -10.04 78.22 -3.07
N ARG A 4 -10.03 77.41 -2.00
CA ARG A 4 -9.05 76.33 -1.83
C ARG A 4 -9.42 75.17 -2.75
N GLN A 5 -8.74 75.03 -3.89
CA GLN A 5 -8.79 73.80 -4.68
C GLN A 5 -7.78 72.79 -4.14
N HIS A 6 -8.27 71.67 -3.61
CA HIS A 6 -7.42 70.51 -3.31
C HIS A 6 -7.18 69.72 -4.58
N LYS A 7 -5.93 69.65 -5.02
CA LYS A 7 -5.48 68.83 -6.14
C LYS A 7 -5.59 67.35 -5.76
N GLN A 8 -6.52 66.61 -6.36
CA GLN A 8 -6.61 65.16 -6.15
C GLN A 8 -5.33 64.49 -6.68
N ARG A 9 -4.59 63.83 -5.79
CA ARG A 9 -3.33 63.15 -6.12
C ARG A 9 -3.60 61.65 -6.23
N ASN A 10 -3.58 61.13 -7.46
CA ASN A 10 -3.89 59.72 -7.77
C ASN A 10 -2.72 58.74 -7.55
N THR A 11 -1.68 59.14 -6.81
CA THR A 11 -0.43 58.39 -6.65
C THR A 11 -0.60 57.00 -6.03
N GLY A 12 -1.71 56.75 -5.33
CA GLY A 12 -1.98 55.45 -4.69
C GLY A 12 -2.63 54.40 -5.60
N ARG A 13 -3.07 54.76 -6.83
CA ARG A 13 -3.91 53.88 -7.66
C ARG A 13 -3.22 52.58 -8.10
N LEU A 14 -1.89 52.55 -8.17
CA LEU A 14 -1.13 51.39 -8.60
C LEU A 14 -0.63 50.51 -7.45
N ILE A 15 -0.73 50.98 -6.20
CA ILE A 15 -0.23 50.23 -5.03
C ILE A 15 -0.96 48.89 -4.92
N ILE A 16 -2.29 48.91 -4.92
CA ILE A 16 -3.10 47.69 -4.79
C ILE A 16 -2.86 46.72 -5.96
N PRO A 17 -2.94 47.14 -7.24
CA PRO A 17 -2.59 46.26 -8.37
C PRO A 17 -1.19 45.67 -8.28
N SER A 18 -0.17 46.46 -7.93
CA SER A 18 1.21 45.97 -7.81
C SER A 18 1.35 44.91 -6.71
N LEU A 19 0.69 45.13 -5.57
CA LEU A 19 0.69 44.18 -4.47
C LEU A 19 0.01 42.87 -4.89
N CYS A 20 -1.15 42.96 -5.55
CA CYS A 20 -1.85 41.79 -6.07
C CYS A 20 -0.99 40.98 -7.05
N VAL A 21 -0.29 41.64 -7.97
CA VAL A 21 0.62 40.96 -8.91
C VAL A 21 1.75 40.25 -8.16
N ALA A 22 2.35 40.91 -7.16
CA ALA A 22 3.40 40.29 -6.35
C ALA A 22 2.90 39.05 -5.59
N PHE A 23 1.71 39.14 -4.98
CA PHE A 23 1.08 38.01 -4.30
C PHE A 23 0.76 36.86 -5.26
N LEU A 24 0.18 37.15 -6.42
CA LEU A 24 -0.13 36.14 -7.44
C LEU A 24 1.13 35.46 -7.96
N ALA A 25 2.22 36.21 -8.17
CA ALA A 25 3.49 35.64 -8.59
C ALA A 25 4.06 34.71 -7.51
N TYR A 26 4.02 35.13 -6.23
CA TYR A 26 4.48 34.31 -5.10
C TYR A 26 3.68 33.01 -4.98
N PHE A 27 2.35 33.11 -4.95
CA PHE A 27 1.49 31.93 -4.86
C PHE A 27 1.59 31.05 -6.10
N GLY A 28 1.71 31.65 -7.29
CA GLY A 28 1.94 30.93 -8.54
C GLY A 28 3.23 30.11 -8.47
N PHE A 29 4.34 30.72 -8.05
CA PHE A 29 5.62 30.01 -7.88
C PHE A 29 5.51 28.85 -6.88
N HIS A 30 4.90 29.08 -5.72
CA HIS A 30 4.69 28.06 -4.69
C HIS A 30 3.70 26.98 -5.10
N ALA A 31 2.73 27.26 -5.98
CA ALA A 31 1.83 26.24 -6.50
C ALA A 31 2.55 25.19 -7.35
N TYR A 32 3.64 25.58 -8.03
CA TYR A 32 4.48 24.63 -8.77
C TYR A 32 5.56 24.00 -7.90
N HIS A 33 6.35 24.82 -7.19
CA HIS A 33 7.57 24.38 -6.49
C HIS A 33 7.38 24.09 -4.99
N GLY A 34 6.21 24.39 -4.45
CA GLY A 34 5.93 24.15 -3.04
C GLY A 34 5.85 22.66 -2.70
N GLU A 35 5.98 22.37 -1.42
CA GLU A 35 5.88 21.01 -0.88
C GLU A 35 4.54 20.34 -1.18
N PHE A 36 3.46 21.13 -1.25
CA PHE A 36 2.11 20.71 -1.65
C PHE A 36 1.74 21.17 -3.06
N GLY A 37 2.75 21.44 -3.90
CA GLY A 37 2.57 21.89 -5.26
C GLY A 37 2.16 20.79 -6.24
N ILE A 38 1.93 21.19 -7.48
CA ILE A 38 1.52 20.30 -8.57
C ILE A 38 2.57 19.20 -8.80
N TYR A 39 3.87 19.54 -8.77
CA TYR A 39 4.93 18.55 -8.97
C TYR A 39 5.03 17.53 -7.84
N SER A 40 4.79 17.94 -6.59
CA SER A 40 4.83 16.99 -5.46
C SER A 40 3.68 16.01 -5.52
N LYS A 41 2.48 16.45 -5.95
CA LYS A 41 1.35 15.56 -6.24
C LYS A 41 1.73 14.46 -7.22
N TYR A 42 2.32 14.82 -8.36
CA TYR A 42 2.73 13.84 -9.36
C TYR A 42 3.76 12.84 -8.82
N ARG A 43 4.72 13.31 -8.02
CA ARG A 43 5.73 12.44 -7.39
C ARG A 43 5.08 11.46 -6.39
N LEU A 44 4.19 11.96 -5.53
CA LEU A 44 3.46 11.15 -4.56
C LEU A 44 2.55 10.12 -5.24
N GLU A 45 1.89 10.49 -6.34
CA GLU A 45 1.07 9.56 -7.12
C GLU A 45 1.92 8.45 -7.74
N ALA A 46 3.10 8.77 -8.28
CA ALA A 46 4.02 7.77 -8.81
C ALA A 46 4.51 6.81 -7.70
N GLU A 47 4.93 7.36 -6.55
CA GLU A 47 5.37 6.57 -5.39
C GLU A 47 4.23 5.66 -4.86
N ALA A 48 3.00 6.17 -4.83
CA ALA A 48 1.84 5.39 -4.44
C ALA A 48 1.58 4.21 -5.40
N VAL A 49 1.75 4.41 -6.71
CA VAL A 49 1.61 3.34 -7.71
C VAL A 49 2.69 2.27 -7.51
N ASP A 50 3.94 2.67 -7.28
CA ASP A 50 5.05 1.74 -7.05
C ASP A 50 4.82 0.91 -5.77
N LEU A 51 4.47 1.58 -4.66
CA LEU A 51 4.17 0.91 -3.39
C LEU A 51 2.96 -0.02 -3.50
N GLN A 52 1.93 0.37 -4.25
CA GLN A 52 0.77 -0.48 -4.49
C GLN A 52 1.17 -1.75 -5.25
N SER A 53 2.07 -1.63 -6.24
CA SER A 53 2.58 -2.77 -7.00
C SER A 53 3.38 -3.75 -6.12
N GLU A 54 4.22 -3.23 -5.22
CA GLU A 54 4.99 -4.03 -4.27
C GLU A 54 4.06 -4.75 -3.29
N LEU A 55 3.08 -4.03 -2.76
CA LEU A 55 2.06 -4.55 -1.86
C LEU A 55 1.29 -5.70 -2.52
N ASP A 56 0.89 -5.56 -3.78
CA ASP A 56 0.17 -6.60 -4.51
C ASP A 56 1.04 -7.82 -4.79
N ALA A 57 2.33 -7.62 -5.09
CA ALA A 57 3.30 -8.71 -5.24
C ALA A 57 3.49 -9.49 -3.93
N VAL A 58 3.63 -8.79 -2.80
CA VAL A 58 3.77 -9.42 -1.48
C VAL A 58 2.49 -10.14 -1.07
N LYS A 59 1.31 -9.55 -1.32
CA LYS A 59 0.02 -10.22 -1.09
C LYS A 59 -0.13 -11.49 -1.90
N ALA A 60 0.26 -11.47 -3.19
CA ALA A 60 0.22 -12.66 -4.04
C ALA A 60 1.10 -13.79 -3.48
N ARG A 61 2.32 -13.47 -3.01
CA ARG A 61 3.20 -14.44 -2.34
C ARG A 61 2.57 -14.98 -1.06
N ARG A 62 1.97 -14.11 -0.23
CA ARG A 62 1.27 -14.52 0.99
C ARG A 62 0.15 -15.51 0.66
N VAL A 63 -0.67 -15.23 -0.34
CA VAL A 63 -1.78 -16.12 -0.74
C VAL A 63 -1.26 -17.46 -1.23
N ASP A 64 -0.19 -17.49 -2.02
CA ASP A 64 0.43 -18.75 -2.46
C ASP A 64 0.96 -19.58 -1.29
N LEU A 65 1.67 -18.94 -0.35
CA LEU A 65 2.12 -19.60 0.87
C LEU A 65 0.95 -20.09 1.73
N GLN A 66 -0.10 -19.28 1.88
CA GLN A 66 -1.30 -19.69 2.61
C GLN A 66 -1.96 -20.90 1.97
N ARG A 67 -2.02 -20.97 0.63
CA ARG A 67 -2.53 -22.15 -0.07
C ARG A 67 -1.64 -23.37 0.19
N ARG A 68 -0.31 -23.24 0.13
CA ARG A 68 0.62 -24.34 0.44
C ARG A 68 0.47 -24.82 1.89
N VAL A 69 0.38 -23.89 2.83
CA VAL A 69 0.13 -24.20 4.24
C VAL A 69 -1.22 -24.89 4.39
N GLN A 70 -2.27 -24.40 3.72
CA GLN A 70 -3.58 -25.03 3.76
C GLN A 70 -3.56 -26.43 3.15
N LEU A 71 -2.81 -26.69 2.09
CA LEU A 71 -2.62 -28.04 1.53
C LEU A 71 -1.84 -28.95 2.48
N MET A 72 -0.88 -28.42 3.24
CA MET A 72 -0.22 -29.15 4.34
C MET A 72 -1.12 -29.31 5.57
N HIS A 73 -2.17 -28.50 5.69
CA HIS A 73 -3.09 -28.47 6.82
C HIS A 73 -4.43 -29.18 6.56
N GLN A 74 -4.73 -29.55 5.30
CA GLN A 74 -5.93 -30.31 4.97
C GLN A 74 -5.75 -31.75 5.48
N GLY A 75 -6.45 -32.00 6.57
CA GLY A 75 -6.44 -33.28 7.27
C GLY A 75 -5.40 -33.24 8.37
N THR A 76 -5.87 -33.13 9.61
CA THR A 76 -5.23 -33.72 10.78
C THR A 76 -4.11 -34.67 10.38
N LEU A 77 -2.86 -34.31 10.64
CA LEU A 77 -1.75 -35.25 10.57
C LEU A 77 -2.19 -36.43 11.45
N GLU A 78 -2.72 -37.48 10.83
CA GLU A 78 -3.47 -38.49 11.54
C GLU A 78 -2.45 -39.16 12.46
N LYS A 79 -2.77 -39.25 13.76
CA LYS A 79 -1.84 -39.82 14.75
C LYS A 79 -1.31 -41.18 14.27
N ASP A 80 -2.14 -41.92 13.53
CA ASP A 80 -1.82 -43.20 12.95
C ASP A 80 -0.80 -43.09 11.81
N MET A 81 -0.84 -42.06 10.96
CA MET A 81 0.22 -41.80 9.97
C MET A 81 1.56 -41.43 10.60
N LEU A 82 1.53 -40.72 11.74
CA LEU A 82 2.72 -40.42 12.54
C LEU A 82 3.31 -41.69 13.20
N ASP A 83 2.45 -42.54 13.78
CA ASP A 83 2.86 -43.81 14.38
C ASP A 83 3.45 -44.76 13.33
N GLU A 84 2.84 -44.78 12.15
CA GLU A 84 3.27 -45.57 11.01
C GLU A 84 4.66 -45.12 10.50
N GLN A 85 4.88 -43.81 10.31
CA GLN A 85 6.20 -43.30 9.95
C GLN A 85 7.25 -43.50 11.04
N ALA A 86 6.88 -43.39 12.32
CA ALA A 86 7.78 -43.66 13.44
C ALA A 86 8.20 -45.14 13.49
N ARG A 87 7.26 -46.07 13.28
CA ARG A 87 7.55 -47.51 13.22
C ARG A 87 8.41 -47.88 12.01
N ARG A 88 8.16 -47.31 10.83
CA ARG A 88 9.03 -47.50 9.65
C ARG A 88 10.44 -47.01 9.92
N ALA A 89 10.59 -45.79 10.47
CA ALA A 89 11.90 -45.20 10.73
C ALA A 89 12.72 -45.99 11.78
N LEU A 90 12.05 -46.64 12.73
CA LEU A 90 12.66 -47.46 13.77
C LEU A 90 12.79 -48.95 13.40
N ASN A 91 12.48 -49.35 12.15
CA ASN A 91 12.40 -50.75 11.72
C ASN A 91 11.47 -51.62 12.60
N MET A 92 10.44 -51.02 13.18
CA MET A 92 9.43 -51.70 14.01
C MET A 92 8.18 -52.09 13.24
N SER A 93 8.09 -51.78 11.94
CA SER A 93 7.01 -52.28 11.07
C SER A 93 7.29 -53.73 10.67
N HIS A 94 6.41 -54.65 11.03
CA HIS A 94 6.52 -56.05 10.59
C HIS A 94 6.07 -56.19 9.13
N ALA A 95 6.69 -57.12 8.39
CA ALA A 95 6.41 -57.34 6.96
C ALA A 95 4.95 -57.76 6.66
N ASP A 96 4.21 -58.20 7.68
CA ASP A 96 2.86 -58.75 7.56
C ASP A 96 1.75 -57.74 7.96
N GLU A 97 2.08 -56.48 8.28
CA GLU A 97 1.09 -55.46 8.61
C GLU A 97 0.43 -54.87 7.34
N ILE A 98 -0.90 -54.71 7.38
CA ILE A 98 -1.72 -54.18 6.27
C ILE A 98 -2.34 -52.84 6.68
N THR A 99 -2.02 -51.77 5.95
CA THR A 99 -2.61 -50.43 6.16
C THR A 99 -3.84 -50.21 5.26
N ILE A 100 -4.96 -49.78 5.84
CA ILE A 100 -6.22 -49.50 5.12
C ILE A 100 -6.54 -47.99 5.22
N MET A 101 -6.58 -47.29 4.07
CA MET A 101 -6.97 -45.88 4.01
C MET A 101 -8.49 -45.74 3.80
N LEU A 102 -9.20 -45.15 4.77
CA LEU A 102 -10.63 -44.90 4.69
C LEU A 102 -10.91 -43.51 4.05
N PRO A 103 -11.90 -43.37 3.16
CA PRO A 103 -12.24 -42.10 2.55
C PRO A 103 -12.87 -41.13 3.57
N ALA A 104 -12.48 -39.84 3.48
CA ALA A 104 -12.86 -38.78 4.42
C ALA A 104 -14.38 -38.50 4.55
N THR A 105 -15.21 -39.13 3.72
CA THR A 105 -16.68 -38.98 3.69
C THR A 105 -17.43 -39.99 4.57
N ALA A 106 -16.73 -40.90 5.25
CA ALA A 106 -17.35 -41.86 6.16
C ALA A 106 -17.52 -41.27 7.58
N ARG A 107 -18.30 -40.21 7.73
CA ARG A 107 -18.92 -39.78 9.00
C ARG A 107 -20.22 -39.04 8.77
#